data_AF-A0A8T4GYZ1-F1
#
_entry.id   AF-A0A8T4GYZ1-F1
#
_cell.length_a   1.000
_cell.length_b   1.000
_cell.length_c   1.000
_cell.angle_alpha   90.00
_cell.angle_beta   90.00
_cell.angle_gamma   90.00
#
_symmetry.space_group_name_H-M   'P 1'
#
loop_
_entity.id
_entity.type
_entity.pdbx_description
1 polymer ?
#
loop_
_entity_poly.entity_id
_entity_poly.type
_entity_poly.pdbx_seq_one_letter_code
_entity_poly.pdbx_strand_id
1 'polypeptide(L)' 'MTDRIERLLAVLVILIALLVVAQTTVVPRNRLLSTIGIFFGSLAVVYALMELLMTFQSNS' A
#
# COMPACT_ATOMS: atom_id res chain seq x y z
N MET A 1 -12.07 20.23 6.35
CA MET A 1 -12.60 18.89 6.74
C MET A 1 -11.98 17.81 5.88
N THR A 2 -11.81 18.05 4.57
CA THR A 2 -11.11 17.19 3.59
C THR A 2 -9.71 16.72 4.02
N ASP A 3 -8.83 17.62 4.49
CA ASP A 3 -7.48 17.28 4.99
C ASP A 3 -7.42 16.13 6.03
N ARG A 4 -8.42 16.08 6.92
CA ARG A 4 -8.48 15.03 7.96
C ARG A 4 -8.91 13.70 7.38
N ILE A 5 -9.80 13.71 6.39
CA ILE A 5 -10.26 12.52 5.68
C ILE A 5 -9.13 11.97 4.78
N GLU A 6 -8.41 12.84 4.09
CA GLU A 6 -7.25 12.46 3.26
C GLU A 6 -6.12 11.84 4.11
N ARG A 7 -5.81 12.43 5.27
CA ARG A 7 -4.86 11.82 6.22
C ARG A 7 -5.34 10.47 6.75
N LEU A 8 -6.63 10.33 7.06
CA LEU A 8 -7.18 9.05 7.51
C LEU A 8 -7.14 7.99 6.41
N LEU A 9 -7.42 8.37 5.16
CA LEU A 9 -7.29 7.48 3.99
C LEU A 9 -5.84 7.05 3.77
N ALA A 10 -4.88 7.98 3.85
CA ALA A 10 -3.45 7.65 3.73
C ALA A 10 -3.00 6.68 4.83
N VAL A 11 -3.42 6.90 6.08
CA VAL A 11 -3.12 5.99 7.19
C VAL A 11 -3.78 4.62 6.97
N LEU A 12 -5.02 4.58 6.49
CA LEU A 12 -5.72 3.34 6.18
C LEU A 12 -5.00 2.52 5.10
N VAL A 13 -4.51 3.17 4.04
CA VAL A 13 -3.73 2.52 2.98
C VAL A 13 -2.44 1.91 3.55
N ILE A 14 -1.73 2.65 4.42
CA ILE A 14 -0.52 2.16 5.09
C ILE A 14 -0.83 0.95 5.99
N LEU A 15 -1.92 1.00 6.75
CA LEU A 15 -2.35 -0.10 7.62
C LEU A 15 -2.74 -1.35 6.83
N ILE A 16 -3.43 -1.21 5.70
CA ILE A 16 -3.76 -2.33 4.81
C ILE A 16 -2.49 -2.92 4.19
N ALA A 17 -1.56 -2.09 3.75
CA ALA A 17 -0.28 -2.56 3.21
C ALA A 17 0.52 -3.35 4.25
N LEU A 18 0.60 -2.86 5.50
CA LEU A 18 1.24 -3.56 6.61
C LEU A 18 0.56 -4.89 6.93
N LEU A 19 -0.77 -4.94 6.86
CA LEU A 19 -1.55 -6.16 7.10
C LEU A 19 -1.26 -7.22 6.02
N VAL A 20 -1.19 -6.83 4.74
CA VAL A 20 -0.83 -7.73 3.63
C VAL A 20 0.58 -8.28 3.82
N VAL A 21 1.55 -7.43 4.17
CA VAL A 21 2.92 -7.86 4.46
C VAL A 21 2.96 -8.83 5.66
N ALA A 22 2.23 -8.54 6.74
CA ALA A 22 2.14 -9.40 7.92
C ALA A 22 1.52 -10.78 7.61
N GLN A 23 0.53 -10.85 6.71
CA GLN A 23 -0.04 -12.13 6.30
C GLN A 23 0.95 -12.99 5.50
N THR A 24 1.91 -12.35 4.80
CA THR A 24 2.90 -13.07 3.99
C THR A 24 4.11 -13.57 4.78
N THR A 25 4.37 -13.00 5.97
CA THR A 25 5.48 -13.40 6.85
C THR A 25 5.12 -14.55 7.80
N VAL A 26 3.84 -14.68 8.19
CA VAL A 26 3.40 -15.70 9.17
C VAL A 26 3.09 -17.06 8.52
N VAL A 27 2.92 -17.13 7.18
CA VAL A 27 2.52 -18.36 6.47
C VAL A 27 3.60 -18.90 5.49
N PRO A 28 4.85 -19.19 5.91
CA PRO A 28 5.87 -19.68 4.99
C PRO A 28 5.80 -21.20 4.77
N ARG A 29 4.59 -21.79 4.68
CA ARG A 29 4.44 -23.19 4.25
C ARG A 29 4.10 -23.33 2.76
N ASN A 30 3.69 -22.25 2.09
CA ASN A 30 3.30 -22.28 0.69
C ASN A 30 3.97 -21.13 -0.11
N ARG A 31 5.00 -21.45 -0.89
CA ARG A 31 5.79 -20.48 -1.69
C ARG A 31 4.92 -19.59 -2.60
N LEU A 32 3.76 -20.09 -3.04
CA LEU A 32 2.80 -19.34 -3.85
C LEU A 32 2.28 -18.07 -3.14
N LEU A 33 2.03 -18.16 -1.84
CA LEU A 33 1.47 -17.06 -1.06
C LEU A 33 2.50 -15.95 -0.83
N SER A 34 3.78 -16.32 -0.71
CA SER A 34 4.91 -15.38 -0.66
C SER A 34 5.05 -14.61 -1.97
N THR A 35 4.95 -15.28 -3.13
CA THR A 35 5.05 -14.60 -4.44
C THR A 35 3.88 -13.66 -4.67
N ILE A 36 2.66 -14.06 -4.30
CA ILE A 36 1.46 -13.22 -4.38
C ILE A 36 1.63 -11.99 -3.48
N GLY A 37 2.13 -12.16 -2.26
CA GLY A 37 2.44 -11.07 -1.34
C GLY A 37 3.40 -10.02 -1.91
N ILE A 38 4.49 -10.48 -2.53
CA ILE A 38 5.48 -9.60 -3.17
C ILE A 38 4.85 -8.89 -4.39
N PHE A 39 4.05 -9.61 -5.19
CA PHE A 39 3.36 -9.03 -6.35
C PHE A 39 2.39 -7.92 -5.94
N PHE A 40 1.51 -8.18 -4.97
CA PHE A 40 0.57 -7.17 -4.46
C PHE A 40 1.28 -6.04 -3.71
N GLY A 41 2.34 -6.33 -2.96
CA GLY A 41 3.18 -5.32 -2.31
C GLY A 41 3.82 -4.38 -3.33
N SER A 42 4.36 -4.91 -4.43
CA SER A 42 4.97 -4.10 -5.49
C SER A 42 3.94 -3.19 -6.20
N LEU A 43 2.74 -3.71 -6.48
CA LEU A 43 1.65 -2.93 -7.06
C LEU A 43 1.19 -1.79 -6.14
N ALA A 44 1.09 -2.06 -4.83
CA ALA A 44 0.72 -1.03 -3.85
C ALA A 44 1.74 0.12 -3.81
N VAL A 45 3.05 -0.19 -3.88
CA VAL A 45 4.11 0.82 -3.93
C VAL A 45 4.04 1.66 -5.20
N VAL A 46 3.80 1.04 -6.36
CA VAL A 46 3.64 1.76 -7.63
C VAL A 46 2.42 2.68 -7.59
N TYR A 47 1.30 2.22 -7.02
CA TYR A 47 0.09 3.02 -6.91
C TYR A 47 0.31 4.23 -5.99
N ALA A 48 0.94 4.01 -4.82
CA ALA A 48 1.28 5.08 -3.90
C ALA A 48 2.24 6.12 -4.51
N LEU A 49 3.22 5.68 -5.32
CA LEU A 49 4.11 6.59 -6.05
C LEU A 49 3.37 7.42 -7.09
N MET A 50 2.48 6.81 -7.87
CA MET A 50 1.67 7.52 -8.86
C MET A 50 0.76 8.56 -8.20
N GLU A 51 0.11 8.20 -7.10
CA GLU A 51 -0.76 9.10 -6.37
C GLU A 51 0.02 10.28 -5.80
N LEU A 52 1.20 10.02 -5.22
CA LEU A 52 2.11 11.07 -4.76
C LEU A 52 2.53 12.02 -5.91
N LEU A 53 2.85 11.46 -7.07
CA LEU A 53 3.32 12.24 -8.23
C LEU A 53 2.19 13.10 -8.82
N MET A 54 0.96 12.57 -8.86
CA MET A 54 -0.23 13.34 -9.23
C MET A 54 -0.52 14.45 -8.22
N THR A 55 -0.42 14.18 -6.92
CA THR A 55 -0.57 15.22 -5.88
C THR A 55 0.47 16.33 -6.05
N PHE A 56 1.73 15.99 -6.32
CA PHE A 56 2.78 16.99 -6.54
C PHE A 56 2.58 17.79 -7.83
N GLN A 57 2.12 17.17 -8.93
CA GLN A 57 1.83 17.89 -10.18
C GLN A 57 0.58 18.76 -10.07
N SER A 58 -0.45 18.33 -9.33
CA SER A 58 -1.67 19.11 -9.13
C SER A 58 -1.48 20.33 -8.23
N ASN A 59 -0.39 20.37 -7.45
CA ASN A 59 -0.10 21.42 -6.48
C ASN A 59 0.94 22.43 -6.99
N SER A 60 1.28 22.38 -8.28
CA SER A 60 2.20 23.30 -8.98
C SER A 60 1.48 24.06 -10.09
#